data_AF-A0A258B4K0-F1
#
_entry.id   AF-A0A258B4K0-F1
#
_cell.length_a   1.000
_cell.length_b   1.000
_cell.length_c   1.000
_cell.angle_alpha   90.00
_cell.angle_beta   90.00
_cell.angle_gamma   90.00
#
_symmetry.space_group_name_H-M   'P 1'
#
loop_
_entity.id
_entity.type
_entity.pdbx_description
1 polymer ?
#
loop_
_entity_poly.entity_id
_entity_poly.type
_entity_poly.pdbx_seq_one_letter_code
_entity_poly.pdbx_strand_id
1 'polypeptide(L)'
;MVERLNAALCQRQNVVHKPTSDGYEPARSLWESHYTQELSLERALLIAYECHCLAPFCFFNGNTFVAVVRQMIEPILAQVAPDDPNLAAQFRSVVGHFVAGTEGMEELRDAIRSIEQRLSGATPGDK
;
A
#
# COMPACT_ATOMS: atom_id res chain seq x y z
N MET A 1 -9.39 2.75 -9.90
CA MET A 1 -9.15 3.38 -8.56
C MET A 1 -7.87 4.19 -8.56
N VAL A 2 -6.74 3.59 -8.96
CA VAL A 2 -5.39 4.19 -8.97
C VAL A 2 -5.31 5.51 -9.75
N GLU A 3 -5.77 5.56 -11.00
CA GLU A 3 -5.75 6.79 -11.82
C GLU A 3 -6.50 7.96 -11.19
N ARG A 4 -7.70 7.70 -10.64
CA ARG A 4 -8.50 8.74 -9.96
C ARG A 4 -7.75 9.31 -8.75
N LEU A 5 -7.01 8.48 -8.01
CA LEU A 5 -6.19 8.93 -6.89
C LEU A 5 -5.02 9.78 -7.37
N ASN A 6 -4.31 9.35 -8.43
CA ASN A 6 -3.25 10.16 -9.02
C ASN A 6 -3.78 11.50 -9.55
N ALA A 7 -4.89 11.49 -10.28
CA ALA A 7 -5.52 12.70 -10.82
C ALA A 7 -5.90 13.67 -9.71
N ALA A 8 -6.45 13.19 -8.60
CA ALA A 8 -6.77 14.01 -7.43
C ALA A 8 -5.51 14.61 -6.77
N LEU A 9 -4.41 13.84 -6.68
CA LEU A 9 -3.12 14.34 -6.17
C LEU A 9 -2.54 15.43 -7.10
N CYS A 10 -2.54 15.19 -8.41
CA CYS A 10 -2.10 16.14 -9.43
C CYS A 10 -2.91 17.44 -9.37
N GLN A 11 -4.23 17.35 -9.27
CA GLN A 11 -5.11 18.51 -9.14
C GLN A 11 -4.80 19.34 -7.89
N ARG A 12 -4.59 18.69 -6.74
CA ARG A 12 -4.27 19.37 -5.47
C ARG A 12 -2.94 20.12 -5.52
N GLN A 13 -2.00 19.66 -6.34
CA GLN A 13 -0.65 20.24 -6.46
C GLN A 13 -0.50 21.08 -7.74
N ASN A 14 -1.59 21.32 -8.48
CA ASN A 14 -1.61 22.08 -9.72
C ASN A 14 -0.57 21.60 -10.77
N VAL A 15 -0.44 20.28 -10.93
CA VAL A 15 0.37 19.66 -11.98
C VAL A 15 -0.50 18.82 -12.91
N VAL A 16 -0.02 18.58 -14.14
CA VAL A 16 -0.76 17.81 -15.13
C VAL A 16 -0.81 16.32 -14.76
N HIS A 17 -2.01 15.74 -14.75
CA HIS A 17 -2.17 14.30 -14.70
C HIS A 17 -1.89 13.71 -16.08
N LYS A 18 -0.84 12.89 -16.19
CA LYS A 18 -0.42 12.26 -17.44
C LYS A 18 0.23 10.90 -17.19
N PRO A 19 -0.13 9.85 -17.95
CA PRO A 19 0.57 8.57 -17.92
C PRO A 19 1.96 8.65 -18.56
N THR A 20 2.89 7.80 -18.15
CA THR A 20 4.17 7.59 -18.85
C THR A 20 3.98 6.66 -20.05
N SER A 21 4.85 6.77 -21.07
CA SER A 21 4.78 5.90 -22.25
C SER A 21 5.08 4.44 -21.93
N ASP A 22 6.06 4.22 -21.04
CA ASP A 22 6.66 2.89 -20.84
C ASP A 22 6.10 2.21 -19.59
N GLY A 23 5.67 3.00 -18.60
CA GLY A 23 5.29 2.51 -17.28
C GLY A 23 3.80 2.24 -17.08
N TYR A 24 2.95 2.99 -17.78
CA TYR A 24 1.51 2.97 -17.53
C TYR A 24 0.87 1.62 -17.84
N GLU A 25 1.04 1.10 -19.06
CA GLU A 25 0.41 -0.17 -19.45
C GLU A 25 0.95 -1.38 -18.66
N PRO A 26 2.26 -1.53 -18.41
CA PRO A 26 2.75 -2.60 -17.55
C PRO A 26 2.18 -2.54 -16.13
N ALA A 27 2.13 -1.35 -15.51
CA ALA A 27 1.58 -1.20 -14.17
C ALA A 27 0.08 -1.48 -14.13
N ARG A 28 -0.65 -1.03 -15.16
CA ARG A 28 -2.08 -1.31 -15.31
C ARG A 28 -2.32 -2.81 -15.44
N SER A 29 -1.60 -3.49 -16.32
CA SER A 29 -1.73 -4.94 -16.52
C SER A 29 -1.39 -5.72 -15.25
N LEU A 30 -0.33 -5.32 -14.53
CA LEU A 30 0.05 -5.94 -13.27
C LEU A 30 -1.04 -5.76 -12.21
N TRP A 31 -1.57 -4.55 -12.06
CA TRP A 31 -2.63 -4.26 -11.10
C TRP A 31 -3.92 -5.00 -11.45
N GLU A 32 -4.39 -4.90 -12.71
CA GLU A 32 -5.67 -5.45 -13.15
C GLU A 32 -5.69 -6.99 -13.13
N SER A 33 -4.55 -7.65 -13.36
CA SER A 33 -4.47 -9.12 -13.28
C SER A 33 -4.64 -9.67 -11.87
N HIS A 34 -4.47 -8.84 -10.83
CA HIS A 34 -4.48 -9.27 -9.43
C HIS A 34 -5.57 -8.62 -8.59
N TYR A 35 -6.18 -7.50 -9.02
CA TYR A 35 -7.06 -6.71 -8.13
C TYR A 35 -8.32 -7.45 -7.64
N THR A 36 -8.79 -8.47 -8.36
CA THR A 36 -9.94 -9.30 -7.97
C THR A 36 -9.54 -10.60 -7.27
N GLN A 37 -8.26 -10.88 -7.15
CA GLN A 37 -7.77 -12.12 -6.54
C GLN A 37 -7.73 -11.98 -5.02
N GLU A 38 -8.00 -13.08 -4.33
CA GLU A 38 -7.71 -13.19 -2.90
C GLU A 38 -6.19 -13.37 -2.74
N LEU A 39 -5.55 -12.43 -2.05
CA LEU A 39 -4.10 -12.39 -1.88
C LEU A 39 -3.75 -12.24 -0.40
N SER A 40 -2.56 -12.72 -0.03
CA SER A 40 -1.98 -12.33 1.25
C SER A 40 -1.72 -10.83 1.29
N LEU A 41 -1.73 -10.25 2.50
CA LEU A 41 -1.44 -8.83 2.69
C LEU A 41 -0.05 -8.47 2.16
N GLU A 42 0.97 -9.31 2.40
CA GLU A 42 2.32 -9.13 1.85
C GLU A 42 2.29 -9.04 0.33
N ARG A 43 1.60 -9.96 -0.37
CA ARG A 43 1.57 -9.96 -1.84
C ARG A 43 0.83 -8.75 -2.39
N ALA A 44 -0.27 -8.35 -1.77
CA ALA A 44 -1.03 -7.18 -2.20
C ALA A 44 -0.19 -5.88 -2.07
N LEU A 45 0.58 -5.73 -0.98
CA LEU A 45 1.48 -4.59 -0.79
C LEU A 45 2.68 -4.63 -1.74
N LEU A 46 3.23 -5.82 -2.01
CA LEU A 46 4.30 -5.99 -2.97
C LEU A 46 3.86 -5.63 -4.39
N ILE A 47 2.64 -5.98 -4.81
CA ILE A 47 2.09 -5.57 -6.11
C ILE A 47 1.98 -4.04 -6.21
N ALA A 48 1.56 -3.36 -5.13
CA ALA A 48 1.51 -1.89 -5.12
C ALA A 48 2.91 -1.27 -5.26
N TYR A 49 3.92 -1.85 -4.60
CA TYR A 49 5.32 -1.47 -4.76
C TYR A 49 5.84 -1.72 -6.20
N GLU A 50 5.59 -2.91 -6.77
CA GLU A 50 5.96 -3.24 -8.15
C GLU A 50 5.32 -2.26 -9.14
N CYS A 51 4.05 -1.91 -8.96
CA CYS A 51 3.37 -0.91 -9.78
C CYS A 51 3.99 0.50 -9.61
N HIS A 52 4.43 0.86 -8.40
CA HIS A 52 5.19 2.10 -8.19
C HIS A 52 6.51 2.09 -8.96
N CYS A 53 7.29 1.01 -8.90
CA CYS A 53 8.57 0.87 -9.60
C CYS A 53 8.44 1.00 -11.12
N LEU A 54 7.28 0.63 -11.68
CA LEU A 54 6.98 0.81 -13.11
C LEU A 54 6.71 2.27 -13.48
N ALA A 55 6.55 3.19 -12.53
CA ALA A 55 6.34 4.63 -12.73
C ALA A 55 5.22 4.97 -13.76
N PRO A 56 3.97 4.57 -13.51
CA PRO A 56 2.86 4.73 -14.47
C PRO A 56 2.46 6.18 -14.79
N PHE A 57 2.81 7.14 -13.94
CA PHE A 57 2.43 8.55 -14.09
C PHE A 57 3.64 9.47 -14.11
N CYS A 58 3.53 10.64 -14.73
CA CYS A 58 4.61 11.64 -14.73
C CYS A 58 4.90 12.20 -13.33
N PHE A 59 3.89 12.20 -12.43
CA PHE A 59 4.01 12.75 -11.09
C PHE A 59 3.37 11.83 -10.05
N PHE A 60 3.87 11.91 -8.81
CA PHE A 60 3.27 11.32 -7.62
C PHE A 60 3.07 9.79 -7.62
N ASN A 61 3.91 9.01 -8.32
CA ASN A 61 3.78 7.54 -8.32
C ASN A 61 3.78 6.95 -6.91
N GLY A 62 4.82 7.21 -6.10
CA GLY A 62 4.89 6.75 -4.71
C GLY A 62 3.68 7.21 -3.88
N ASN A 63 3.34 8.50 -3.91
CA ASN A 63 2.17 9.03 -3.19
C ASN A 63 0.85 8.38 -3.62
N THR A 64 0.71 8.04 -4.90
CA THR A 64 -0.48 7.37 -5.44
C THR A 64 -0.62 5.98 -4.83
N PHE A 65 0.44 5.17 -4.88
CA PHE A 65 0.38 3.81 -4.35
C PHE A 65 0.31 3.78 -2.82
N VAL A 66 0.92 4.74 -2.12
CA VAL A 66 0.71 4.94 -0.67
C VAL A 66 -0.76 5.23 -0.36
N ALA A 67 -1.43 6.08 -1.15
CA ALA A 67 -2.86 6.35 -0.97
C ALA A 67 -3.73 5.11 -1.24
N VAL A 68 -3.37 4.31 -2.24
CA VAL A 68 -4.04 3.03 -2.56
C VAL A 68 -3.92 2.06 -1.39
N VAL A 69 -2.71 1.78 -0.90
CA VAL A 69 -2.53 0.79 0.18
C VAL A 69 -3.11 1.26 1.50
N ARG A 70 -3.13 2.56 1.78
CA ARG A 70 -3.84 3.10 2.95
C ARG A 70 -5.33 2.78 2.92
N GLN A 71 -5.98 2.87 1.76
CA GLN A 71 -7.39 2.47 1.62
C GLN A 71 -7.57 0.96 1.78
N MET A 72 -6.60 0.16 1.30
CA MET A 72 -6.66 -1.30 1.40
C MET A 72 -6.52 -1.80 2.85
N ILE A 73 -5.65 -1.19 3.65
CA ILE A 73 -5.36 -1.65 5.01
C ILE A 73 -6.32 -1.10 6.06
N GLU A 74 -7.08 -0.05 5.74
CA GLU A 74 -7.97 0.60 6.72
C GLU A 74 -9.02 -0.36 7.33
N PRO A 75 -9.69 -1.23 6.56
CA PRO A 75 -10.61 -2.22 7.14
C PRO A 75 -9.91 -3.22 8.06
N ILE A 76 -8.66 -3.61 7.76
CA ILE A 76 -7.86 -4.51 8.61
C ILE A 76 -7.54 -3.81 9.93
N LEU A 77 -7.10 -2.55 9.86
CA LEU A 77 -6.77 -1.75 11.03
C LEU A 77 -7.99 -1.49 11.92
N ALA A 78 -9.15 -1.22 11.33
CA ALA A 78 -10.40 -1.06 12.07
C ALA A 78 -10.79 -2.33 12.85
N GLN A 79 -10.39 -3.51 12.38
CA GLN A 79 -10.65 -4.78 13.05
C GLN A 79 -9.65 -5.10 14.16
N VAL A 80 -8.35 -4.86 13.93
CA VAL A 80 -7.25 -5.35 14.79
C VAL A 80 -6.71 -4.32 15.78
N ALA A 81 -6.96 -3.05 15.51
CA ALA A 81 -6.47 -1.93 16.29
C ALA A 81 -7.55 -0.85 16.51
N PRO A 82 -8.83 -1.20 16.82
CA PRO A 82 -9.88 -0.20 17.03
C PRO A 82 -9.53 0.78 18.17
N ASP A 83 -8.84 0.28 19.20
CA ASP A 83 -8.46 1.03 20.39
C ASP A 83 -6.94 1.26 20.51
N ASP A 84 -6.16 0.96 19.44
CA ASP A 84 -4.71 1.12 19.42
C ASP A 84 -4.25 2.02 18.26
N PRO A 85 -4.42 3.35 18.42
CA PRO A 85 -4.05 4.30 17.38
C PRO A 85 -2.55 4.32 17.09
N ASN A 86 -1.71 3.92 18.05
CA ASN A 86 -0.25 3.87 17.89
C ASN A 86 0.14 2.73 16.96
N LEU A 87 -0.38 1.52 17.17
CA LEU A 87 -0.17 0.39 16.27
C LEU A 87 -0.67 0.72 14.86
N ALA A 88 -1.87 1.30 14.75
CA ALA A 88 -2.45 1.65 13.47
C ALA A 88 -1.63 2.73 12.74
N ALA A 89 -1.08 3.72 13.46
CA ALA A 89 -0.20 4.73 12.88
C ALA A 89 1.15 4.13 12.43
N GLN A 90 1.76 3.28 13.26
CA GLN A 90 3.00 2.59 12.93
C GLN A 90 2.84 1.72 11.69
N PHE A 91 1.78 0.92 11.61
CA PHE A 91 1.51 0.07 10.46
C PHE A 91 1.30 0.87 9.18
N ARG A 92 0.50 1.95 9.22
CA ARG A 92 0.33 2.88 8.08
C ARG A 92 1.65 3.51 7.65
N SER A 93 2.55 3.81 8.59
CA SER A 93 3.87 4.37 8.31
C SER A 93 4.74 3.36 7.55
N VAL A 94 4.88 2.15 8.09
CA VAL A 94 5.75 1.12 7.50
C VAL A 94 5.27 0.74 6.10
N VAL A 95 3.98 0.46 5.96
CA VAL A 95 3.38 0.14 4.66
C VAL A 95 3.55 1.28 3.66
N GLY A 96 3.41 2.53 4.11
CA GLY A 96 3.63 3.71 3.28
C GLY A 96 5.08 3.83 2.79
N HIS A 97 6.05 3.68 3.69
CA HIS A 97 7.47 3.76 3.34
C HIS A 97 7.92 2.60 2.45
N PHE A 98 7.48 1.38 2.73
CA PHE A 98 7.76 0.22 1.88
C PHE A 98 7.28 0.48 0.44
N VAL A 99 6.01 0.85 0.26
CA VAL A 99 5.44 1.09 -1.07
C VAL A 99 6.10 2.29 -1.76
N ALA A 100 6.49 3.32 -1.01
CA ALA A 100 7.25 4.45 -1.53
C ALA A 100 8.72 4.10 -1.86
N GLY A 101 9.19 2.89 -1.54
CA GLY A 101 10.55 2.43 -1.79
C GLY A 101 11.60 2.99 -0.84
N THR A 102 11.19 3.43 0.36
CA THR A 102 12.07 3.99 1.38
C THR A 102 12.32 3.06 2.56
N GLU A 103 11.68 1.90 2.60
CA GLU A 103 11.84 0.88 3.64
C GLU A 103 11.83 -0.53 3.02
N GLY A 104 12.47 -1.48 3.71
CA GLY A 104 12.73 -2.82 3.20
C GLY A 104 11.61 -3.83 3.44
N MET A 105 11.82 -5.03 2.90
CA MET A 105 10.91 -6.17 3.07
C MET A 105 10.90 -6.73 4.49
N GLU A 106 11.98 -6.57 5.25
CA GLU A 106 12.09 -7.11 6.61
C GLU A 106 11.16 -6.35 7.56
N GLU A 107 11.24 -5.02 7.54
CA GLU A 107 10.39 -4.13 8.34
C GLU A 107 8.91 -4.33 7.99
N LEU A 108 8.60 -4.48 6.69
CA LEU A 108 7.24 -4.79 6.25
C LEU A 108 6.73 -6.11 6.87
N ARG A 109 7.54 -7.16 6.83
CA ARG A 109 7.15 -8.49 7.35
C ARG A 109 6.93 -8.49 8.85
N ASP A 110 7.75 -7.76 9.59
CA ASP A 110 7.59 -7.63 11.04
C ASP A 110 6.32 -6.85 11.40
N ALA A 111 6.00 -5.80 10.63
CA ALA A 111 4.76 -5.07 10.78
C ALA A 111 3.53 -5.93 10.44
N ILE A 112 3.57 -6.71 9.35
CA ILE A 112 2.49 -7.65 8.97
C ILE A 112 2.30 -8.70 10.05
N ARG A 113 3.38 -9.29 10.57
CA ARG A 113 3.32 -10.30 11.63
C ARG A 113 2.63 -9.78 12.88
N SER A 114 2.90 -8.53 13.25
CA SER A 114 2.27 -7.89 14.41
C SER A 114 0.76 -7.73 14.23
N ILE A 115 0.30 -7.45 13.01
CA ILE A 115 -1.13 -7.40 12.66
C ILE A 115 -1.76 -8.80 12.65
N GLU A 116 -1.10 -9.79 12.06
CA GLU A 116 -1.58 -11.18 11.99
C GLU A 116 -1.69 -11.84 13.37
N GLN A 117 -0.77 -11.53 14.30
CA GLN A 117 -0.86 -11.95 15.69
C GLN A 117 -2.13 -11.42 16.36
N ARG A 118 -2.51 -10.16 16.10
CA ARG A 118 -3.76 -9.60 16.62
C ARG A 118 -5.00 -10.21 15.96
N LEU A 119 -4.97 -10.50 14.65
CA LEU A 119 -6.06 -11.19 13.96
C LEU A 119 -6.32 -12.59 14.50
N SER A 120 -5.26 -13.31 14.86
CA SER A 120 -5.34 -14.66 15.42
C SER A 120 -5.67 -14.68 16.92
N GLY A 121 -5.72 -13.51 17.59
CA GLY A 121 -5.88 -13.42 19.04
C GLY A 121 -4.66 -13.90 19.83
N ALA A 122 -3.52 -14.10 19.18
CA ALA A 122 -2.28 -14.55 19.81
C ALA A 122 -1.57 -13.36 20.46
N THR A 123 -1.58 -13.28 21.79
CA THR A 123 -0.72 -12.35 22.54
C THR A 123 0.73 -12.81 22.50
N PRO A 124 1.71 -11.91 22.27
CA PRO A 124 3.13 -12.24 22.44
C PRO A 124 3.41 -12.51 23.92
N GLY A 125 3.45 -13.77 24.33
CA GLY A 125 3.71 -14.12 25.73
C GLY A 125 3.38 -15.55 26.17
N ASP A 126 2.65 -16.34 25.38
CA ASP A 126 2.33 -17.72 25.75
C ASP A 126 3.45 -18.70 25.34
N LYS A 127 4.59 -18.64 26.03
CA LYS A 127 5.53 -19.77 26.22
C LYS A 127 6.22 -19.69 27.57
#